data_AF-A0A1Q4R6L5-F1
#
_entry.id   AF-A0A1Q4R6L5-F1
#
_cell.length_a   1.000
_cell.length_b   1.000
_cell.length_c   1.000
_cell.angle_alpha   90.00
_cell.angle_beta   90.00
_cell.angle_gamma   90.00
#
_symmetry.space_group_name_H-M   'P 1'
#
loop_
_entity.id
_entity.type
_entity.pdbx_description
1 polymer ?
#
loop_
_entity_poly.entity_id
_entity_poly.type
_entity_poly.pdbx_seq_one_letter_code
_entity_poly.pdbx_strand_id
1 'polypeptide(L)'
;MARKKKLYQNKSYRDLQVENKINRNALSKKQQHQLKTEGYRNIGWAKVIQLYEKLKQINLLKSVEDVTLEELFIDADRIGNKYQTKKEIQDFQERLNQVNQEIADSVDKLFPDDDVEIFDFTGT
;
A
#
# COMPACT_ATOMS: atom_id res chain seq x y z
N MET A 1 -13.06 17.61 45.55
CA MET A 1 -12.47 17.69 44.18
C MET A 1 -12.23 16.27 43.67
N ALA A 2 -13.05 15.76 42.75
CA ALA A 2 -12.80 14.44 42.15
C ALA A 2 -11.52 14.49 41.30
N ARG A 3 -10.60 13.53 41.49
CA ARG A 3 -9.39 13.40 40.64
C ARG A 3 -9.84 13.08 39.21
N LYS A 4 -9.56 13.98 38.26
CA LYS A 4 -9.78 13.71 36.83
C LYS A 4 -8.97 12.47 36.43
N LYS A 5 -9.65 11.45 35.91
CA LYS A 5 -8.99 10.23 35.42
C LYS A 5 -8.17 10.60 34.18
N LYS A 6 -6.91 10.18 34.15
CA LYS A 6 -6.07 10.34 32.96
C LYS A 6 -6.54 9.35 31.90
N LEU A 7 -6.82 9.85 30.70
CA LEU A 7 -7.27 9.07 29.55
C LEU A 7 -6.26 9.23 28.41
N TYR A 8 -6.20 8.22 27.55
CA TYR A 8 -5.47 8.26 26.30
C TYR A 8 -6.33 7.60 25.23
N GLN A 9 -6.62 8.32 24.14
CA GLN A 9 -7.56 7.87 23.10
C GLN A 9 -8.88 7.34 23.70
N ASN A 10 -9.46 8.08 24.66
CA ASN A 10 -10.67 7.73 25.40
C ASN A 10 -10.61 6.43 26.22
N LYS A 11 -9.42 5.86 26.44
CA LYS A 11 -9.20 4.66 27.26
C LYS A 11 -8.50 4.99 28.57
N SER A 12 -8.88 4.28 29.64
CA SER A 12 -8.18 4.36 30.92
C SER A 12 -6.91 3.51 30.94
N TYR A 13 -6.10 3.64 31.99
CA TYR A 13 -4.93 2.78 32.21
C TYR A 13 -5.26 1.31 32.21
N ARG A 14 -6.38 0.94 32.84
CA ARG A 14 -6.75 -0.46 32.93
C ARG A 14 -7.15 -1.01 31.57
N ASP A 15 -7.89 -0.22 30.79
CA ASP A 15 -8.34 -0.60 29.46
C ASP A 15 -7.14 -0.82 28.54
N LEU A 16 -6.19 0.12 28.50
CA LEU A 16 -4.96 -0.04 27.73
C LEU A 16 -4.14 -1.25 28.16
N GLN A 17 -4.05 -1.52 29.47
CA GLN A 17 -3.34 -2.71 29.95
C GLN A 17 -3.98 -4.01 29.47
N VAL A 18 -5.31 -4.10 29.51
CA VAL A 18 -6.06 -5.27 29.04
C VAL A 18 -5.85 -5.45 27.54
N GLU A 19 -6.00 -4.38 26.77
CA GLU A 19 -5.83 -4.41 25.32
C GLU A 19 -4.39 -4.77 24.90
N ASN A 20 -3.39 -4.18 25.56
CA ASN A 20 -1.99 -4.54 25.35
C ASN A 20 -1.73 -6.02 25.63
N LYS A 21 -2.35 -6.58 26.67
CA LYS A 21 -2.20 -8.01 26.99
C LYS A 21 -2.78 -8.88 25.89
N ILE A 22 -3.99 -8.55 25.42
CA ILE A 22 -4.68 -9.28 24.34
C ILE A 22 -3.84 -9.21 23.06
N ASN A 23 -3.48 -8.01 22.62
CA ASN A 23 -2.73 -7.79 21.37
C ASN A 23 -1.33 -8.42 21.43
N ARG A 24 -0.64 -8.33 22.57
CA ARG A 24 0.67 -8.98 22.74
C ARG A 24 0.58 -10.50 22.66
N ASN A 25 -0.48 -11.10 23.22
CA ASN A 25 -0.68 -12.55 23.20
C ASN A 25 -1.01 -13.08 21.79
N ALA A 26 -1.57 -12.24 20.92
CA ALA A 26 -1.80 -12.56 19.52
C ALA A 26 -0.53 -12.54 18.65
N LEU A 27 0.60 -12.02 19.15
CA LEU A 27 1.88 -12.03 18.45
C LEU A 27 2.61 -13.37 18.60
N SER A 28 3.53 -13.67 17.68
CA SER A 28 4.40 -14.85 17.79
C SER A 28 5.33 -14.76 18.99
N LYS A 29 5.82 -15.90 19.49
CA LYS A 29 6.74 -15.92 20.64
C LYS A 29 8.03 -15.12 20.40
N LYS A 30 8.54 -15.13 19.17
CA LYS A 30 9.70 -14.34 18.76
C LYS A 30 9.41 -12.83 18.90
N GLN A 31 8.28 -12.35 18.37
CA GLN A 31 7.86 -10.95 18.48
C GLN A 31 7.61 -10.54 19.95
N GLN A 32 6.99 -11.41 20.75
CA GLN A 32 6.78 -11.17 22.18
C GLN A 32 8.10 -11.03 22.95
N HIS A 33 9.13 -11.79 22.57
CA HIS A 33 10.47 -11.71 23.15
C HIS A 33 11.16 -10.41 22.72
N GLN A 34 11.13 -10.06 21.43
CA GLN A 34 11.71 -8.84 20.91
C GLN A 34 11.14 -7.59 21.61
N LEU A 35 9.83 -7.50 21.78
CA LEU A 35 9.20 -6.40 22.55
C LEU A 35 9.72 -6.30 23.98
N LYS A 36 10.05 -7.43 24.62
CA LYS A 36 10.60 -7.45 25.97
C LYS A 36 12.04 -6.92 25.98
N THR A 37 12.85 -7.31 25.01
CA THR A 37 14.25 -6.90 24.84
C THR A 37 14.37 -5.41 24.53
N GLU A 38 13.48 -4.89 23.69
CA GLU A 38 13.40 -3.45 23.34
C GLU A 38 12.80 -2.58 24.48
N GLY A 39 12.39 -3.20 25.59
CA GLY A 39 11.95 -2.48 26.79
C GLY A 39 10.46 -2.12 26.84
N TYR A 40 9.63 -2.63 25.92
CA TYR A 40 8.18 -2.42 25.97
C TYR A 40 7.54 -3.21 27.12
N ARG A 41 6.95 -2.48 28.08
CA ARG A 41 6.36 -3.04 29.31
C ARG A 41 4.94 -2.55 29.51
N ASN A 42 4.08 -3.44 29.99
CA ASN A 42 2.67 -3.12 30.26
C ASN A 42 2.45 -2.59 31.70
N ILE A 43 3.39 -1.77 32.19
CA ILE A 43 3.43 -1.28 33.57
C ILE A 43 3.90 0.17 33.55
N GLY A 44 3.16 1.05 34.23
CA GLY A 44 3.40 2.49 34.25
C GLY A 44 2.79 3.19 33.04
N TRP A 45 2.12 4.32 33.27
CA TRP A 45 1.27 4.98 32.27
C TRP A 45 1.99 5.25 30.93
N ALA A 46 3.18 5.84 30.97
CA ALA A 46 3.95 6.15 29.75
C ALA A 46 4.33 4.89 28.96
N LYS A 47 4.82 3.85 29.65
CA LYS A 47 5.24 2.59 28.99
C LYS A 47 4.04 1.81 28.45
N VAL A 48 2.90 1.86 29.13
CA VAL A 48 1.64 1.27 28.65
C VAL A 48 1.19 1.93 27.34
N ILE A 49 1.28 3.26 27.24
CA ILE A 49 0.99 3.98 25.99
C ILE A 49 2.00 3.63 24.89
N GLN A 50 3.30 3.60 25.20
CA GLN A 50 4.33 3.23 24.22
C GLN A 50 4.13 1.81 23.67
N LEU A 51 3.83 0.85 24.55
CA LEU A 51 3.52 -0.52 24.14
C LEU A 51 2.24 -0.56 23.30
N TYR A 52 1.23 0.23 23.65
CA TYR A 52 -0.02 0.32 22.90
C TYR A 52 0.20 0.80 21.46
N GLU A 53 0.92 1.91 21.28
CA GLU A 53 1.24 2.43 19.96
C GLU A 53 2.08 1.45 19.14
N LYS A 54 3.07 0.81 19.77
CA LYS A 54 3.89 -0.19 19.08
C LYS A 54 3.09 -1.40 18.62
N LEU A 55 2.17 -1.91 19.45
CA LEU A 55 1.29 -3.02 19.09
C LEU A 55 0.33 -2.62 17.97
N LYS A 56 -0.20 -1.39 18.00
CA LYS A 56 -1.03 -0.84 16.92
C LYS A 56 -0.28 -0.77 15.60
N GLN A 57 0.98 -0.32 15.61
CA GLN A 57 1.85 -0.31 14.43
C GLN A 57 2.10 -1.71 13.88
N ILE A 58 2.38 -2.69 14.75
CA ILE A 58 2.60 -4.09 14.32
C ILE A 58 1.34 -4.66 13.67
N ASN A 59 0.17 -4.40 14.26
CA ASN A 59 -1.10 -4.87 13.71
C ASN A 59 -1.43 -4.19 12.38
N LEU A 60 -1.15 -2.89 12.25
CA LEU A 60 -1.30 -2.18 10.99
C LEU A 60 -0.38 -2.76 9.91
N LEU A 61 0.88 -3.04 10.24
CA LEU A 61 1.82 -3.63 9.30
C LEU A 61 1.36 -5.01 8.81
N LYS A 62 0.85 -5.85 9.72
CA LYS A 62 0.23 -7.14 9.35
C LYS A 62 -0.94 -6.96 8.40
N SER A 63 -1.84 -6.02 8.69
CA SER A 63 -2.97 -5.77 7.79
C SER A 63 -2.55 -5.27 6.40
N VAL A 64 -1.37 -4.68 6.26
CA VAL A 64 -0.80 -4.28 4.95
C VAL A 64 -0.07 -5.45 4.29
N GLU A 65 0.61 -6.31 5.05
CA GLU A 65 1.20 -7.55 4.52
C GLU A 65 0.13 -8.51 3.97
N ASP A 66 -1.08 -8.47 4.53
CA ASP A 66 -2.22 -9.25 4.06
C ASP A 66 -2.88 -8.66 2.78
N VAL A 67 -2.50 -7.44 2.37
CA VAL A 67 -2.98 -6.81 1.12
C VAL A 67 -2.02 -7.16 0.00
N THR A 68 -2.53 -7.72 -1.09
CA THR A 68 -1.71 -8.05 -2.25
C THR A 68 -1.20 -6.79 -2.94
N LEU A 69 -0.05 -6.87 -3.62
CA LEU A 69 0.46 -5.78 -4.47
C LEU A 69 -0.59 -5.30 -5.48
N GLU A 70 -1.39 -6.22 -6.01
CA GLU A 70 -2.48 -5.95 -6.95
C GLU A 70 -3.61 -5.13 -6.32
N GLU A 71 -4.05 -5.47 -5.10
CA GLU A 71 -5.05 -4.68 -4.37
C GLU A 71 -4.53 -3.28 -4.02
N LEU A 72 -3.25 -3.18 -3.62
CA LEU A 72 -2.57 -1.90 -3.41
C LEU A 72 -2.53 -1.05 -4.69
N PHE A 73 -2.32 -1.68 -5.85
CA PHE A 73 -2.29 -1.00 -7.14
C PHE A 73 -3.69 -0.51 -7.55
N ILE A 74 -4.72 -1.36 -7.39
CA ILE A 74 -6.12 -0.99 -7.65
C ILE A 74 -6.56 0.17 -6.75
N ASP A 75 -6.20 0.14 -5.47
CA ASP A 75 -6.53 1.20 -4.53
C ASP A 75 -5.76 2.50 -4.83
N ALA A 76 -4.48 2.41 -5.20
CA ALA A 76 -3.70 3.56 -5.64
C ALA A 76 -4.29 4.19 -6.92
N ASP A 77 -4.70 3.38 -7.89
CA ASP A 77 -5.36 3.84 -9.12
C ASP A 77 -6.72 4.48 -8.83
N ARG A 78 -7.53 3.89 -7.94
CA ARG A 78 -8.77 4.51 -7.44
C ARG A 78 -8.51 5.85 -6.74
N ILE A 79 -7.45 5.94 -5.95
CA ILE A 79 -7.06 7.20 -5.27
C ILE A 79 -6.61 8.24 -6.30
N GLY A 80 -5.83 7.84 -7.31
CA GLY A 80 -5.42 8.70 -8.42
C GLY A 80 -6.63 9.32 -9.13
N ASN A 81 -7.63 8.49 -9.46
CA ASN A 81 -8.88 8.92 -10.07
C ASN A 81 -9.71 9.89 -9.19
N LYS A 82 -9.56 9.84 -7.86
CA LYS A 82 -10.31 10.72 -6.95
C LYS A 82 -9.78 12.17 -6.92
N TYR A 83 -8.50 12.38 -7.24
CA TYR A 83 -7.88 13.70 -7.21
C TYR A 83 -7.66 14.31 -8.59
N GLN A 84 -7.91 13.55 -9.65
CA GLN A 84 -7.87 14.05 -11.01
C GLN A 84 -9.22 14.67 -11.38
N THR A 85 -9.16 15.89 -11.90
CA THR A 85 -10.31 16.54 -12.52
C THR A 85 -10.59 15.90 -13.88
N LYS A 86 -11.85 15.98 -14.34
CA LYS A 86 -12.24 15.49 -15.67
C LYS A 86 -11.35 16.05 -16.80
N LYS A 87 -10.92 17.30 -16.64
CA LYS A 87 -10.03 17.96 -17.59
C LYS A 87 -8.63 17.34 -17.60
N GLU A 88 -8.04 17.06 -16.44
CA GLU A 88 -6.71 16.41 -16.38
C GLU A 88 -6.72 15.00 -16.96
N ILE A 89 -7.81 14.26 -16.76
CA ILE A 89 -8.00 12.93 -17.38
C ILE A 89 -8.08 13.06 -18.90
N GLN A 90 -8.83 14.04 -19.39
CA GLN A 90 -9.02 14.27 -20.83
C GLN A 90 -7.74 14.74 -21.50
N ASP A 91 -7.03 15.69 -20.89
CA ASP A 91 -5.72 16.18 -21.35
C ASP A 91 -4.68 15.04 -21.40
N PHE A 92 -4.70 14.12 -20.43
CA PHE A 92 -3.84 12.93 -20.44
C PHE A 92 -4.21 11.97 -21.59
N GLN A 93 -5.49 11.68 -21.78
CA GLN A 93 -5.96 10.80 -22.84
C GLN A 93 -5.65 11.35 -24.23
N GLU A 94 -5.81 12.66 -24.44
CA GLU A 94 -5.44 13.31 -25.70
C GLU A 94 -3.95 13.16 -26.00
N ARG A 95 -3.08 13.39 -25.02
CA ARG A 95 -1.62 13.18 -25.18
C ARG A 95 -1.26 11.73 -25.45
N LEU A 96 -1.90 10.80 -24.73
CA LEU A 96 -1.65 9.37 -24.91
C LEU A 96 -2.07 8.91 -26.31
N ASN A 97 -3.21 9.42 -26.82
CA ASN A 97 -3.66 9.14 -28.18
C ASN A 97 -2.70 9.71 -29.23
N GLN A 98 -2.17 10.92 -29.03
CA GLN A 98 -1.14 11.49 -29.92
C GLN A 98 0.11 10.62 -29.95
N VAL A 99 0.63 10.22 -28.80
CA VAL A 99 1.82 9.35 -28.74
C VAL A 99 1.56 8.01 -29.42
N ASN A 100 0.38 7.41 -29.24
CA ASN A 100 0.01 6.17 -29.91
C ASN A 100 -0.07 6.33 -31.44
N GLN A 101 -0.58 7.46 -31.93
CA GLN A 101 -0.58 7.76 -33.36
C GLN A 101 0.84 7.92 -33.91
N GLU A 102 1.71 8.66 -33.22
CA GLU A 102 3.11 8.80 -33.63
C GLU A 102 3.85 7.44 -33.67
N ILE A 103 3.53 6.55 -32.73
CA ILE A 103 4.06 5.18 -32.73
C ILE A 103 3.51 4.41 -33.93
N ALA A 104 2.21 4.47 -34.21
CA ALA A 104 1.60 3.79 -35.35
C ALA A 104 2.21 4.26 -36.68
N ASP A 105 2.33 5.57 -36.88
CA ASP A 105 2.96 6.16 -38.07
C ASP A 105 4.43 5.73 -38.20
N SER A 106 5.14 5.61 -37.07
CA SER A 106 6.53 5.14 -37.05
C SER A 106 6.62 3.64 -37.37
N VAL A 107 5.66 2.84 -36.91
CA VAL A 107 5.57 1.41 -37.23
C VAL A 107 5.31 1.22 -38.72
N ASP A 108 4.30 1.91 -39.27
CA ASP A 108 3.97 1.84 -40.70
C ASP A 108 5.14 2.28 -41.60
N LYS A 109 5.93 3.26 -41.13
CA LYS A 109 7.13 3.71 -41.84
C LYS A 109 8.29 2.71 -41.79
N LEU A 110 8.44 1.99 -40.68
CA LEU A 110 9.52 1.01 -40.48
C LEU A 110 9.17 -0.36 -41.07
N PHE A 111 7.88 -0.68 -41.16
CA PHE A 111 7.34 -1.92 -41.68
C PHE A 111 6.25 -1.58 -42.71
N PRO A 112 6.60 -0.98 -43.86
CA PRO A 112 5.64 -0.79 -44.93
C PRO A 112 5.13 -2.17 -45.35
N ASP A 113 3.81 -2.30 -45.49
CA ASP A 113 3.15 -3.47 -46.08
C ASP A 113 3.48 -3.52 -47.59
N ASP A 114 4.74 -3.73 -47.91
CA ASP A 114 5.17 -4.11 -49.25
C ASP A 114 4.86 -5.60 -49.40
N ASP A 115 3.94 -5.92 -50.32
CA ASP A 115 3.70 -7.29 -50.76
C ASP A 115 5.06 -7.90 -51.15
N VAL A 116 5.50 -8.90 -50.37
CA VAL A 116 6.73 -9.63 -50.65
C VAL A 116 6.52 -10.36 -51.98
N GLU A 117 7.07 -9.83 -53.08
CA GLU A 117 7.16 -10.57 -54.34
C GLU A 117 8.04 -11.80 -54.10
N ILE A 118 7.40 -12.96 -53.93
CA ILE A 118 8.08 -14.24 -53.84
C ILE A 118 8.58 -14.57 -55.26
N PHE A 119 9.86 -14.30 -55.52
CA PHE A 119 10.53 -14.84 -56.70
C PHE A 119 10.80 -16.34 -56.48
N ASP A 120 10.08 -17.18 -57.21
CA ASP A 120 10.32 -18.62 -57.28
C ASP A 120 11.58 -18.89 -58.11
N PHE A 121 12.66 -19.33 -57.44
CA PHE A 121 13.92 -19.72 -58.07
C PHE A 121 13.99 -21.22 -58.42
N THR A 122 12.86 -21.89 -58.68
CA THR A 122 12.86 -23.27 -59.21
C THR A 122 13.07 -23.29 -60.73
N GLY A 123 14.29 -22.95 -61.15
CA GLY A 123 14.66 -22.98 -62.56
C GLY A 123 16.17 -23.08 -62.80
N THR A 124 16.80 -24.20 -62.46
CA THR A 124 17.80 -24.92 -63.29
C THR A 124 18.25 -26.22 -62.63
#